data_AF-A0A353P2J9-F1
#
_entry.id   AF-A0A353P2J9-F1
#
_cell.length_a   1.000
_cell.length_b   1.000
_cell.length_c   1.000
_cell.angle_alpha   90.00
_cell.angle_beta   90.00
_cell.angle_gamma   90.00
#
_symmetry.space_group_name_H-M   'P 1'
#
loop_
_entity.id
_entity.type
_entity.pdbx_description
1 polymer ?
#
loop_
_entity_poly.entity_id
_entity_poly.type
_entity_poly.pdbx_seq_one_letter_code
_entity_poly.pdbx_strand_id
1 'polypeptide(L)' 'MAKDIEQKLREAIMKSELSRYRISKLSGVGEAQLSLFVNGKRTLTLPVAAKLANVLGLELIPKKDKKENKI' A
#
# COMPACT_ATOMS: atom_id res chain seq x y z
N MET A 1 13.64 10.69 6.54
CA MET A 1 13.69 9.24 6.84
C MET A 1 13.06 8.49 5.67
N ALA A 2 13.52 7.28 5.34
CA ALA A 2 12.87 6.47 4.31
C ALA A 2 11.47 6.06 4.80
N LYS A 3 10.45 6.22 3.96
CA LYS A 3 9.09 5.80 4.29
C LYS A 3 9.04 4.28 4.43
N ASP A 4 8.44 3.80 5.51
CA ASP A 4 8.17 2.38 5.70
C ASP A 4 7.08 1.88 4.73
N ILE A 5 6.83 0.57 4.77
CA ILE A 5 5.84 -0.07 3.88
C ILE A 5 4.41 0.44 4.13
N GLU A 6 4.03 0.71 5.37
CA GLU A 6 2.68 1.18 5.68
C GLU A 6 2.44 2.58 5.16
N GLN A 7 3.42 3.47 5.33
CA GLN A 7 3.34 4.84 4.85
C GLN A 7 3.26 4.87 3.32
N LYS A 8 4.05 4.05 2.63
CA LYS A 8 3.96 3.91 1.17
C LYS A 8 2.58 3.42 0.72
N LEU A 9 2.03 2.41 1.41
CA LEU A 9 0.71 1.88 1.08
C LEU A 9 -0.40 2.90 1.36
N ARG A 10 -0.34 3.63 2.48
CA ARG A 10 -1.28 4.74 2.77
C ARG A 10 -1.24 5.81 1.68
N GLU A 11 -0.05 6.21 1.26
CA GLU A 11 0.10 7.20 0.18
C GLU A 11 -0.44 6.71 -1.16
N ALA A 12 -0.22 5.44 -1.50
CA ALA A 12 -0.78 4.85 -2.71
C ALA A 12 -2.32 4.85 -2.68
N ILE A 13 -2.93 4.56 -1.53
CA ILE A 13 -4.39 4.66 -1.35
C ILE A 13 -4.85 6.10 -1.53
N MET A 14 -4.17 7.08 -0.93
CA MET A 14 -4.57 8.49 -0.97
C MET A 14 -4.36 9.14 -2.35
N LYS A 15 -3.38 8.67 -3.12
CA LYS A 15 -3.07 9.15 -4.48
C LYS A 15 -3.79 8.36 -5.57
N SER A 16 -4.54 7.33 -5.22
CA SER A 16 -5.31 6.56 -6.19
C SER A 16 -6.47 7.40 -6.70
N GLU A 17 -6.76 7.29 -8.01
CA GLU A 17 -8.01 7.79 -8.59
C GLU A 17 -9.24 7.03 -8.09
N LEU A 18 -9.04 5.89 -7.43
CA LEU A 18 -10.11 5.10 -6.83
C LEU A 18 -10.50 5.68 -5.46
N SER A 19 -11.79 5.85 -5.25
CA SER A 19 -12.31 6.14 -3.92
C SER A 19 -11.99 4.99 -2.95
N ARG A 20 -11.84 5.31 -1.65
CA ARG A 20 -11.66 4.28 -0.60
C ARG A 20 -12.76 3.21 -0.63
N TYR A 21 -13.99 3.62 -0.92
CA TYR A 21 -15.11 2.69 -1.13
C TYR A 21 -14.85 1.73 -2.29
N ARG A 22 -14.40 2.23 -3.44
CA ARG A 22 -14.08 1.40 -4.61
C ARG A 22 -12.91 0.46 -4.34
N ILE A 23 -11.86 0.93 -3.67
CA ILE A 23 -10.72 0.09 -3.23
C ILE A 23 -11.21 -1.03 -2.31
N SER A 24 -12.09 -0.73 -1.35
CA SER A 24 -12.68 -1.72 -0.46
C SER A 24 -13.42 -2.80 -1.23
N LYS A 25 -14.28 -2.42 -2.19
CA LYS A 25 -15.03 -3.38 -3.02
C LYS A 25 -14.14 -4.24 -3.88
N LEU A 26 -13.11 -3.66 -4.51
CA LEU A 26 -12.21 -4.40 -5.39
C LEU A 26 -11.26 -5.33 -4.62
N SER A 27 -10.79 -4.91 -3.46
CA SER A 27 -9.83 -5.68 -2.65
C SER A 27 -10.50 -6.69 -1.71
N GLY A 28 -11.81 -6.55 -1.46
CA GLY A 28 -12.52 -7.30 -0.42
C GLY A 28 -12.10 -6.94 1.01
N VAL A 29 -11.37 -5.83 1.20
CA VAL A 29 -10.98 -5.31 2.51
C VAL A 29 -12.09 -4.42 3.03
N GLY A 30 -12.55 -4.64 4.27
CA GLY A 30 -13.65 -3.87 4.85
C GLY A 30 -13.37 -2.36 4.92
N GLU A 31 -14.38 -1.54 4.65
CA GLU A 31 -14.25 -0.07 4.63
C GLU A 31 -13.77 0.51 5.96
N ALA A 32 -14.28 -0.02 7.08
CA ALA A 32 -13.85 0.39 8.42
C ALA A 32 -12.37 0.06 8.65
N GLN A 33 -11.91 -1.11 8.21
CA GLN A 33 -10.50 -1.50 8.30
C GLN A 33 -9.61 -0.59 7.46
N LEU A 34 -10.01 -0.31 6.22
CA LEU A 34 -9.31 0.60 5.31
C LEU A 34 -9.26 2.03 5.88
N SER A 35 -10.38 2.53 6.43
CA SER A 35 -10.46 3.85 7.07
C SER A 35 -9.53 3.96 8.28
N LEU A 36 -9.55 2.96 9.18
CA LEU A 36 -8.67 2.94 10.35
C LEU A 36 -7.18 2.89 9.95
N PHE A 37 -6.84 2.14 8.89
CA PHE A 37 -5.48 2.07 8.38
C PHE A 37 -5.01 3.41 7.78
N VAL A 38 -5.81 4.03 6.90
CA VAL A 38 -5.50 5.31 6.27
C VAL A 38 -5.33 6.42 7.32
N ASN A 39 -6.16 6.41 8.36
CA ASN A 39 -6.08 7.37 9.47
C ASN A 39 -5.02 7.03 10.54
N GLY A 40 -4.20 5.99 10.34
CA GLY A 40 -3.13 5.62 11.27
C GLY A 40 -3.61 5.05 12.60
N LYS A 41 -4.87 4.61 12.69
CA LYS A 41 -5.46 4.05 13.91
C LYS A 41 -5.21 2.56 14.07
N ARG A 42 -4.93 1.84 12.98
CA ARG A 42 -4.58 0.42 12.97
C ARG A 42 -3.56 0.11 11.88
N THR A 43 -2.80 -0.96 12.09
CA THR A 43 -1.99 -1.62 11.05
C THR A 43 -2.82 -2.65 10.28
N LEU A 44 -2.23 -3.23 9.23
CA LEU A 44 -2.80 -4.32 8.43
C LEU A 44 -1.91 -5.56 8.54
N THR A 45 -2.53 -6.73 8.42
CA THR A 45 -1.76 -7.96 8.19
C THR A 45 -1.23 -7.97 6.75
N LEU A 46 -0.10 -8.67 6.52
CA LEU A 46 0.50 -8.77 5.19
C LEU A 46 -0.47 -9.29 4.10
N PRO A 47 -1.34 -10.30 4.35
CA PRO A 47 -2.30 -10.72 3.34
C PRO A 47 -3.32 -9.63 2.96
N VAL A 48 -3.71 -8.78 3.91
CA VAL A 48 -4.61 -7.65 3.63
C VAL A 48 -3.88 -6.57 2.84
N ALA A 49 -2.63 -6.28 3.20
CA ALA A 49 -1.78 -5.37 2.44
C ALA A 49 -1.57 -5.85 1.00
N ALA A 50 -1.37 -7.15 0.77
CA ALA A 50 -1.23 -7.75 -0.55
C ALA A 50 -2.48 -7.56 -1.43
N LYS A 51 -3.69 -7.73 -0.87
CA LYS A 51 -4.94 -7.46 -1.60
C LYS A 51 -5.04 -6.00 -2.04
N LEU A 52 -4.65 -5.07 -1.18
CA LEU A 52 -4.62 -3.64 -1.53
C LEU A 52 -3.56 -3.35 -2.59
N ALA A 53 -2.36 -3.93 -2.47
CA ALA A 53 -1.30 -3.79 -3.46
C ALA A 53 -1.75 -4.24 -4.85
N ASN A 54 -2.42 -5.40 -4.95
CA ASN A 54 -2.95 -5.92 -6.22
C ASN A 54 -3.95 -4.95 -6.87
N VAL A 55 -4.88 -4.37 -6.09
CA VAL A 55 -5.86 -3.40 -6.61
C VAL A 55 -5.21 -2.08 -7.02
N LEU A 56 -4.15 -1.68 -6.32
CA LEU A 56 -3.44 -0.43 -6.54
C LEU A 56 -2.31 -0.54 -7.58
N GLY A 57 -2.10 -1.72 -8.17
CA GLY A 57 -1.03 -1.96 -9.13
C GLY A 57 0.37 -1.80 -8.53
N LEU A 58 0.54 -2.17 -7.25
CA LEU A 58 1.81 -2.05 -6.53
C LEU A 58 2.54 -3.40 -6.49
N GLU A 59 3.86 -3.32 -6.58
CA GLU A 59 4.76 -4.48 -6.47
C GLU A 59 5.82 -4.24 -5.40
N LEU A 60 6.22 -5.32 -4.72
CA LEU A 60 7.39 -5.32 -3.84
C LEU A 60 8.64 -5.63 -4.66
N ILE A 61 9.44 -4.60 -4.94
CA ILE A 61 10.68 -4.73 -5.71
C ILE A 61 11.92 -4.59 -4.81
N PRO A 62 13.04 -5.26 -5.15
CA PRO A 62 14.30 -5.01 -4.47
C PRO A 62 14.69 -3.55 -4.64
N LYS A 63 15.26 -2.97 -3.58
CA LYS A 63 15.83 -1.63 -3.68
C LYS A 63 17.04 -1.72 -4.61
N LYS A 64 17.13 -0.85 -5.61
CA LYS A 64 18.37 -0.72 -6.40
C LYS A 64 19.51 -0.37 -5.45
N ASP A 65 20.50 -1.24 -5.35
CA ASP A 65 21.75 -0.92 -4.68
C ASP A 65 22.46 0.18 -5.48
N LYS A 66 23.07 1.15 -4.78
CA LYS A 66 23.85 2.23 -5.43
C LYS A 66 25.16 1.73 -6.08
N LYS A 67 25.32 0.42 -6.32
CA LYS A 67 26.50 -0.16 -6.94
C LYS A 67 26.16 -0.66 -8.33
N GLU A 68 26.02 0.27 -9.26
CA GLU A 68 26.17 -0.01 -10.68
C GLU A 68 27.31 0.89 -11.19
N ASN A 69 28.51 0.55 -10.75
CA ASN A 69 29.77 0.88 -11.38
C ASN A 69 30.61 -0.38 -11.24
N LYS A 70 30.81 -1.09 -12.37
CA LYS A 70 31.65 -2.27 -12.66
C LYS A 70 30.83 -3.19 -13.58
N ILE A 71 31.19 -3.46 -14.84
CA ILE A 71 32.38 -3.21 -15.67
C ILE A 71 31.87 -2.94 -17.09
#